data_AF-A0A2T7CEQ9-F1
#
_entry.id   AF-A0A2T7CEQ9-F1
#
_cell.length_a   1.000
_cell.length_b   1.000
_cell.length_c   1.000
_cell.angle_alpha   90.00
_cell.angle_beta   90.00
_cell.angle_gamma   90.00
#
_symmetry.space_group_name_H-M   'P 1'
#
loop_
_entity.id
_entity.type
_entity.pdbx_description
1 polymer ?
#
loop_
_entity_poly.entity_id
_entity_poly.type
_entity_poly.pdbx_seq_one_letter_code
_entity_poly.pdbx_strand_id
1 'polypeptide(L)'
;MELRSVRQSRARHLALLLLLTFAGGIAPASGADGRWELLQRSIGVSAMHMQLLHNDRVIIFDRTDFGRSNLSLPGGRCRVNPRERVLPAGDCTAHSAEYDVAANAARPLFVFTDTWCSSGTVAPDGTLVQTGGWNDGYRNARTMPVCGGGGDESCDWSEQQDALAANR
;
A
#
# COMPACT_ATOMS: atom_id res chain seq x y z
N MET A 1 -19.79 74.55 42.81
CA MET A 1 -19.66 74.07 41.43
C MET A 1 -18.57 73.00 41.42
N GLU A 2 -18.96 71.73 41.59
CA GLU A 2 -18.05 70.59 41.66
C GLU A 2 -17.83 70.03 40.26
N LEU A 3 -16.60 70.05 39.76
CA LEU A 3 -16.19 69.34 38.54
C LEU A 3 -15.47 68.06 38.94
N ARG A 4 -16.20 66.93 38.91
CA ARG A 4 -15.60 65.59 39.02
C ARG A 4 -14.82 65.29 37.73
N SER A 5 -13.50 65.24 37.84
CA SER A 5 -12.61 64.71 36.81
C SER A 5 -12.76 63.19 36.74
N VAL A 6 -13.48 62.71 35.73
CA VAL A 6 -13.56 61.29 35.37
C VAL A 6 -12.23 60.90 34.76
N ARG A 7 -11.31 60.36 35.57
CA ARG A 7 -10.07 59.75 35.07
C ARG A 7 -10.39 58.32 34.58
N GLN A 8 -11.03 58.26 33.41
CA GLN A 8 -11.47 57.02 32.76
C GLN A 8 -10.28 56.23 32.17
N SER A 9 -10.06 55.05 32.74
CA SER A 9 -9.94 53.75 32.06
C SER A 9 -8.95 53.54 30.89
N ARG A 10 -8.05 54.46 30.54
CA ARG A 10 -7.10 54.20 29.42
C ARG A 10 -6.16 53.02 29.70
N ALA A 11 -5.70 52.86 30.95
CA ALA A 11 -4.78 51.78 31.32
C ALA A 11 -5.45 50.40 31.34
N ARG A 12 -6.75 50.33 31.70
CA ARG A 12 -7.52 49.08 31.74
C ARG A 12 -7.86 48.57 30.34
N HIS A 13 -8.16 49.47 29.40
CA HIS A 13 -8.39 49.10 28.01
C HIS A 13 -7.10 48.68 27.30
N LEU A 14 -5.96 49.33 27.58
CA LEU A 14 -4.65 48.87 27.06
C LEU A 14 -4.26 47.50 27.60
N ALA A 15 -4.47 47.23 28.89
CA ALA A 15 -4.17 45.93 29.49
C ALA A 15 -5.05 44.81 28.92
N LEU A 16 -6.34 45.07 28.67
CA LEU A 16 -7.24 44.09 28.05
C LEU A 16 -6.86 43.79 26.59
N LEU A 17 -6.45 44.81 25.82
CA LEU A 17 -5.98 44.66 24.44
C LEU A 17 -4.67 43.86 24.37
N LEU A 18 -3.73 44.07 25.29
CA LEU A 18 -2.50 43.27 25.38
C LEU A 18 -2.75 41.80 25.79
N LEU A 19 -3.73 41.54 26.65
CA LEU A 19 -4.10 40.18 27.06
C LEU A 19 -4.80 39.41 25.93
N LEU A 20 -5.59 40.08 25.09
CA LEU A 20 -6.22 39.47 23.91
C LEU A 20 -5.22 39.14 22.79
N THR A 21 -4.10 39.88 22.68
CA THR A 21 -3.02 39.52 21.74
C THR A 21 -2.16 38.36 22.22
N PHE A 22 -2.11 38.07 23.53
CA PHE A 22 -1.38 36.93 24.09
C PHE A 22 -2.21 35.65 24.21
N ALA A 23 -3.55 35.75 24.28
CA ALA A 23 -4.45 34.59 24.32
C ALA A 23 -4.95 34.14 22.93
N GLY A 24 -4.78 34.98 21.91
CA GLY A 24 -5.13 34.70 20.52
C GLY A 24 -3.97 34.15 19.70
N GLY A 25 -3.23 33.19 20.22
CA GLY A 25 -2.36 32.37 19.39
C GLY A 25 -3.24 31.50 18.50
N ILE A 26 -3.77 32.06 17.41
CA ILE A 26 -4.07 31.25 16.23
C ILE A 26 -2.70 30.81 15.74
N ALA A 27 -2.17 29.73 16.32
CA ALA A 27 -1.16 28.96 15.64
C ALA A 27 -1.76 28.70 14.25
N PRO A 28 -1.12 29.14 13.15
CA PRO A 28 -1.50 28.57 11.87
C PRO A 28 -1.42 27.07 12.11
N ALA A 29 -2.51 26.35 11.85
CA ALA A 29 -2.38 24.92 11.69
C ALA A 29 -1.36 24.78 10.57
N SER A 30 -0.09 24.50 10.90
CA SER A 30 0.83 23.92 9.94
C SER A 30 0.13 22.63 9.58
N GLY A 31 -0.65 22.64 8.49
CA GLY A 31 -1.15 21.40 7.91
C GLY A 31 0.08 20.52 7.84
N ALA A 32 0.05 19.38 8.56
CA ALA A 32 1.22 18.54 8.75
C ALA A 32 2.02 18.51 7.44
N ASP A 33 3.29 18.97 7.46
CA ASP A 33 4.12 19.21 6.26
C ASP A 33 4.53 17.89 5.58
N GLY A 34 3.57 16.97 5.41
CA GLY A 34 3.70 15.79 4.59
C GLY A 34 3.92 16.24 3.15
N ARG A 35 5.01 15.76 2.56
CA ARG A 35 5.29 15.93 1.13
C ARG A 35 5.09 14.61 0.41
N TRP A 36 4.60 14.70 -0.82
CA TRP A 36 4.65 13.58 -1.74
C TRP A 36 5.99 13.58 -2.46
N GLU A 37 6.63 12.42 -2.51
CA GLU A 37 7.87 12.21 -3.24
C GLU A 37 7.65 11.04 -4.20
N LEU A 38 8.04 11.24 -5.46
CA LEU A 38 7.98 10.19 -6.46
C LEU A 38 9.18 9.26 -6.27
N LEU A 39 8.93 8.03 -5.81
CA LEU A 39 9.99 7.05 -5.60
C LEU A 39 10.37 6.34 -6.91
N GLN A 40 9.38 5.86 -7.66
CA GLN A 40 9.53 5.19 -8.95
C GLN A 40 8.44 5.65 -9.91
N ARG A 41 8.79 5.89 -11.18
CA ARG A 41 7.78 6.20 -12.22
C ARG A 41 6.86 5.02 -12.49
N SER A 42 7.39 3.81 -12.38
CA SER A 42 6.67 2.55 -12.57
C SER A 42 7.49 1.43 -11.93
N ILE A 43 6.83 0.52 -11.22
CA ILE A 43 7.39 -0.77 -10.81
C ILE A 43 6.92 -1.92 -11.71
N GLY A 44 6.11 -1.61 -12.72
CA GLY A 44 5.65 -2.54 -13.75
C GLY A 44 4.37 -3.32 -13.42
N VAL A 45 3.86 -3.22 -12.19
CA VAL A 45 2.62 -3.85 -11.72
C VAL A 45 1.69 -2.77 -11.15
N SER A 46 0.39 -2.84 -11.46
CA SER A 46 -0.59 -1.94 -10.84
C SER A 46 -0.88 -2.37 -9.40
N ALA A 47 -0.97 -1.42 -8.48
CA ALA A 47 -1.26 -1.70 -7.08
C ALA A 47 -2.77 -1.85 -6.81
N MET A 48 -3.40 -2.90 -7.37
CA MET A 48 -4.78 -3.26 -6.98
C MET A 48 -4.83 -3.61 -5.49
N HIS A 49 -3.83 -4.35 -5.02
CA HIS A 49 -3.58 -4.60 -3.60
C HIS A 49 -2.14 -4.22 -3.25
N MET A 50 -1.94 -3.70 -2.04
CA MET A 50 -0.62 -3.46 -1.45
C MET A 50 -0.64 -3.76 0.04
N GLN A 51 0.42 -4.38 0.55
CA GLN A 51 0.60 -4.69 1.97
C GLN A 51 2.04 -4.42 2.41
N LEU A 52 2.22 -3.51 3.37
CA LEU A 52 3.50 -3.31 4.05
C LEU A 52 3.73 -4.43 5.07
N LEU A 53 4.93 -5.02 5.04
CA LEU A 53 5.40 -6.03 5.99
C LEU A 53 6.33 -5.40 7.02
N HIS A 54 6.63 -6.13 8.10
CA HIS A 54 7.42 -5.64 9.23
C HIS A 54 8.92 -5.42 8.92
N ASN A 55 9.39 -5.80 7.74
CA ASN A 55 10.77 -5.65 7.27
C ASN A 55 10.91 -4.57 6.18
N ASP A 56 9.99 -3.60 6.16
CA ASP A 56 9.93 -2.49 5.18
C ASP A 56 9.85 -2.95 3.73
N ARG A 57 9.22 -4.11 3.51
CA ARG A 57 8.86 -4.61 2.18
C ARG A 57 7.38 -4.41 1.94
N VAL A 58 7.04 -3.98 0.73
CA VAL A 58 5.64 -3.87 0.30
C VAL A 58 5.37 -4.93 -0.74
N ILE A 59 4.44 -5.84 -0.45
CA ILE A 59 3.92 -6.78 -1.46
C ILE A 59 2.81 -6.08 -2.23
N ILE A 60 2.98 -5.99 -3.55
CA ILE A 60 2.07 -5.30 -4.47
C ILE A 60 1.62 -6.32 -5.51
N PHE A 61 0.33 -6.36 -5.83
CA PHE A 61 -0.17 -7.28 -6.85
C PHE A 61 -1.45 -6.79 -7.52
N ASP A 62 -1.59 -7.23 -8.76
CA ASP A 62 -2.73 -7.03 -9.63
C ASP A 62 -3.39 -8.39 -9.99
N ARG A 63 -4.49 -8.31 -10.70
CA ARG A 63 -5.15 -9.43 -11.38
C ARG A 63 -4.31 -9.94 -12.55
N THR A 64 -4.62 -11.14 -13.04
CA THR A 64 -3.85 -11.83 -14.09
C THR A 64 -4.56 -11.87 -15.45
N ASP A 65 -5.83 -11.48 -15.51
CA ASP A 65 -6.70 -11.59 -16.68
C ASP A 65 -6.90 -10.26 -17.43
N PHE A 66 -6.04 -9.25 -17.23
CA PHE A 66 -6.12 -7.93 -17.91
C PHE A 66 -5.04 -7.69 -18.98
N GLY A 67 -4.28 -8.73 -19.31
CA GLY A 67 -3.17 -8.65 -20.27
C GLY A 67 -1.81 -8.63 -19.57
N ARG A 68 -0.77 -8.20 -20.28
CA ARG A 68 0.61 -8.24 -19.78
C ARG A 68 0.91 -7.06 -18.87
N SER A 69 1.57 -7.34 -17.76
CA SER A 69 2.21 -6.31 -16.92
C SER A 69 3.50 -5.80 -17.56
N ASN A 70 4.05 -4.70 -17.05
CA ASN A 70 5.31 -4.11 -17.52
C ASN A 70 6.50 -4.51 -16.63
N LEU A 71 6.50 -5.77 -16.18
CA LEU A 71 7.57 -6.39 -15.39
C LEU A 71 7.71 -7.85 -15.83
N SER A 72 8.90 -8.27 -16.26
CA SER A 72 9.14 -9.65 -16.72
C SER A 72 9.45 -10.58 -15.56
N LEU A 73 8.99 -11.83 -15.64
CA LEU A 73 9.43 -12.89 -14.74
C LEU A 73 10.86 -13.35 -15.08
N PRO A 74 11.67 -13.71 -14.08
CA PRO A 74 13.05 -14.15 -14.30
C PRO A 74 13.10 -15.58 -14.89
N GLY A 75 14.23 -15.93 -15.48
CA GLY A 75 14.53 -17.30 -15.91
C GLY A 75 13.63 -17.88 -17.01
N GLY A 76 12.92 -17.01 -17.76
CA GLY A 76 11.95 -17.47 -18.78
C GLY A 76 10.71 -18.14 -18.19
N ARG A 77 10.45 -17.96 -16.88
CA ARG A 77 9.25 -18.47 -16.23
C ARG A 77 8.02 -17.79 -16.82
N CYS A 78 7.00 -18.57 -17.15
CA CYS A 78 5.74 -18.07 -17.64
C CYS A 78 4.58 -18.75 -16.91
N ARG A 79 3.55 -17.98 -16.60
CA ARG A 79 2.25 -18.46 -16.15
C ARG A 79 1.53 -19.07 -17.35
N VAL A 80 1.50 -20.40 -17.40
CA VAL A 80 0.70 -21.18 -18.36
C VAL A 80 -0.47 -21.76 -17.60
N ASN A 81 -1.63 -21.13 -17.70
CA ASN A 81 -2.82 -21.50 -16.94
C ASN A 81 -3.96 -21.85 -17.89
N PRO A 82 -4.47 -23.09 -17.89
CA PRO A 82 -5.55 -23.51 -18.79
C PRO A 82 -6.88 -22.76 -18.61
N ARG A 83 -7.05 -22.06 -17.48
CA ARG A 83 -8.23 -21.25 -17.18
C ARG A 83 -8.04 -19.77 -17.53
N GLU A 84 -6.86 -19.36 -18.01
CA GLU A 84 -6.58 -18.00 -18.47
C GLU A 84 -7.32 -17.70 -19.78
N ARG A 85 -8.00 -16.55 -19.83
CA ARG A 85 -8.89 -16.18 -20.94
C ARG A 85 -8.27 -15.14 -21.87
N VAL A 86 -7.36 -14.31 -21.37
CA VAL A 86 -6.78 -13.18 -22.12
C VAL A 86 -5.43 -13.54 -22.74
N LEU A 87 -4.59 -14.30 -22.03
CA LEU A 87 -3.27 -14.74 -22.51
C LEU A 87 -3.16 -16.28 -22.52
N PRO A 88 -3.97 -17.00 -23.32
CA PRO A 88 -4.03 -18.47 -23.27
C PRO A 88 -2.75 -19.17 -23.73
N ALA A 89 -1.90 -18.50 -24.51
CA ALA A 89 -0.59 -19.02 -24.93
C ALA A 89 0.49 -18.93 -23.83
N GLY A 90 0.15 -18.36 -22.67
CA GLY A 90 1.06 -18.12 -21.56
C GLY A 90 1.44 -16.64 -21.41
N ASP A 91 1.75 -16.28 -20.17
CA ASP A 91 2.19 -14.95 -19.78
C ASP A 91 3.51 -15.00 -19.01
N CYS A 92 4.54 -14.34 -19.54
CA CYS A 92 5.87 -14.31 -18.93
C CYS A 92 6.12 -12.99 -18.16
N THR A 93 5.05 -12.24 -17.87
CA THR A 93 5.10 -11.02 -17.06
C THR A 93 4.62 -11.31 -15.64
N ALA A 94 5.16 -10.57 -14.69
CA ALA A 94 4.81 -10.67 -13.28
C ALA A 94 3.61 -9.76 -12.98
N HIS A 95 2.60 -10.31 -12.31
CA HIS A 95 1.44 -9.56 -11.80
C HIS A 95 1.52 -9.29 -10.30
N SER A 96 2.67 -9.58 -9.71
CA SER A 96 3.01 -9.23 -8.34
C SER A 96 4.46 -8.78 -8.28
N ALA A 97 4.76 -7.90 -7.34
CA ALA A 97 6.09 -7.42 -7.07
C ALA A 97 6.29 -7.20 -5.57
N GLU A 98 7.49 -7.48 -5.09
CA GLU A 98 7.95 -7.00 -3.79
C GLU A 98 8.73 -5.72 -4.01
N TYR A 99 8.37 -4.67 -3.29
CA TYR A 99 9.07 -3.39 -3.28
C TYR A 99 9.86 -3.22 -1.99
N ASP A 100 11.17 -3.01 -2.12
CA ASP A 100 12.12 -2.65 -1.08
C ASP A 100 12.12 -1.13 -0.88
N VAL A 101 11.61 -0.68 0.27
CA VAL A 101 11.54 0.76 0.57
C VAL A 101 12.95 1.37 0.72
N ALA A 102 13.87 0.69 1.41
CA ALA A 102 15.24 1.18 1.59
C ALA A 102 16.03 1.09 0.27
N ALA A 103 15.81 0.00 -0.46
CA ALA A 103 16.24 -0.26 -1.83
C ALA A 103 15.87 0.81 -2.86
N ASN A 104 14.68 1.38 -2.67
CA ASN A 104 13.86 1.97 -3.73
C ASN A 104 13.81 1.09 -4.99
N ALA A 105 13.63 -0.22 -4.82
CA ALA A 105 13.72 -1.22 -5.88
C ALA A 105 12.58 -2.23 -5.79
N ALA A 106 12.12 -2.72 -6.94
CA ALA A 106 11.11 -3.77 -7.02
C ALA A 106 11.69 -5.04 -7.64
N ARG A 107 11.24 -6.20 -7.17
CA ARG A 107 11.50 -7.50 -7.80
C ARG A 107 10.19 -8.19 -8.19
N PRO A 108 10.17 -8.94 -9.30
CA PRO A 108 9.00 -9.70 -9.72
C PRO A 108 8.69 -10.83 -8.74
N LEU A 109 7.40 -11.06 -8.52
CA LEU A 109 6.83 -12.21 -7.82
C LEU A 109 5.90 -12.97 -8.75
N PHE A 110 5.83 -14.29 -8.61
CA PHE A 110 4.96 -15.11 -9.44
C PHE A 110 3.66 -15.40 -8.71
N VAL A 111 2.55 -15.00 -9.32
CA VAL A 111 1.21 -15.39 -8.89
C VAL A 111 0.56 -16.20 -10.02
N PHE A 112 0.04 -17.38 -9.68
CA PHE A 112 -0.51 -18.35 -10.61
C PHE A 112 -2.01 -18.19 -10.85
N THR A 113 -2.78 -17.82 -9.83
CA THR A 113 -4.25 -17.70 -9.95
C THR A 113 -4.72 -16.26 -9.77
N ASP A 114 -5.84 -15.91 -10.40
CA ASP A 114 -6.31 -14.53 -10.44
C ASP A 114 -6.74 -13.97 -9.07
N THR A 115 -6.16 -12.84 -8.67
CA THR A 115 -6.35 -12.21 -7.35
C THR A 115 -7.45 -11.15 -7.31
N TRP A 116 -8.19 -10.94 -8.40
CA TRP A 116 -9.25 -9.92 -8.48
C TRP A 116 -10.33 -10.11 -7.42
N CYS A 117 -10.78 -9.00 -6.80
CA CYS A 117 -11.79 -9.00 -5.73
C CYS A 117 -11.45 -9.85 -4.50
N SER A 118 -10.18 -10.15 -4.30
CA SER A 118 -9.75 -10.98 -3.18
C SER A 118 -9.55 -10.20 -1.87
N SER A 119 -9.17 -10.91 -0.81
CA SER A 119 -8.92 -10.35 0.52
C SER A 119 -7.61 -10.86 1.10
N GLY A 120 -7.06 -10.19 2.12
CA GLY A 120 -5.85 -10.66 2.80
C GLY A 120 -5.61 -10.04 4.18
N THR A 121 -4.69 -10.65 4.92
CA THR A 121 -4.23 -10.22 6.25
C THR A 121 -2.78 -10.67 6.45
N VAL A 122 -2.05 -9.96 7.31
CA VAL A 122 -0.71 -10.40 7.76
C VAL A 122 -0.88 -11.21 9.05
N ALA A 123 -0.35 -12.43 9.05
CA ALA A 123 -0.33 -13.31 10.21
C ALA A 123 0.72 -12.83 11.25
N PRO A 124 0.65 -13.29 12.52
CA PRO A 124 1.58 -12.85 13.56
C PRO A 124 3.07 -13.14 13.28
N ASP A 125 3.36 -14.14 12.45
CA ASP A 125 4.72 -14.46 11.99
C ASP A 125 5.21 -13.57 10.83
N GLY A 126 4.37 -12.64 10.36
CA GLY A 126 4.64 -11.75 9.24
C GLY A 126 4.20 -12.28 7.88
N THR A 127 3.72 -13.52 7.77
CA THR A 127 3.25 -14.09 6.51
C THR A 127 2.00 -13.37 6.03
N LEU A 128 2.02 -12.85 4.81
CA LEU A 128 0.81 -12.34 4.15
C LEU A 128 -0.05 -13.51 3.68
N VAL A 129 -1.25 -13.63 4.24
CA VAL A 129 -2.28 -14.59 3.83
C VAL A 129 -3.30 -13.86 2.96
N GLN A 130 -3.57 -14.40 1.80
CA GLN A 130 -4.53 -13.86 0.84
C GLN A 130 -5.53 -14.96 0.46
N THR A 131 -6.80 -14.63 0.26
CA THR A 131 -7.86 -15.61 -0.04
C THR A 131 -8.85 -15.08 -1.07
N GLY A 132 -9.41 -16.00 -1.85
CA GLY A 132 -10.40 -15.69 -2.88
C GLY A 132 -9.75 -15.14 -4.15
N GLY A 133 -10.56 -14.61 -5.03
CA GLY A 133 -10.13 -14.17 -6.34
C GLY A 133 -11.21 -14.31 -7.40
N TRP A 134 -10.81 -14.29 -8.66
CA TRP A 134 -11.71 -14.48 -9.79
C TRP A 134 -11.40 -15.78 -10.55
N ASN A 135 -12.40 -16.39 -11.18
CA ASN A 135 -12.26 -17.50 -12.14
C ASN A 135 -11.47 -18.74 -11.68
N ASP A 136 -10.14 -18.71 -11.63
CA ASP A 136 -9.30 -19.78 -11.11
C ASP A 136 -8.80 -19.52 -9.68
N GLY A 137 -9.01 -18.29 -9.18
CA GLY A 137 -8.65 -17.84 -7.84
C GLY A 137 -9.79 -17.82 -6.80
N TYR A 138 -11.06 -17.95 -7.20
CA TYR A 138 -12.23 -17.71 -6.31
C TYR A 138 -12.33 -18.65 -5.09
N ARG A 139 -11.56 -19.74 -5.03
CA ARG A 139 -11.47 -20.64 -3.87
C ARG A 139 -10.03 -20.84 -3.39
N ASN A 140 -9.13 -19.99 -3.82
CA ASN A 140 -7.71 -20.13 -3.56
C ASN A 140 -7.33 -19.51 -2.21
N ALA A 141 -6.32 -20.09 -1.56
CA ALA A 141 -5.58 -19.46 -0.48
C ALA A 141 -4.12 -19.29 -0.93
N ARG A 142 -3.56 -18.11 -0.73
CA ARG A 142 -2.17 -17.78 -1.08
C ARG A 142 -1.44 -17.30 0.16
N THR A 143 -0.19 -17.68 0.30
CA THR A 143 0.68 -17.22 1.38
C THR A 143 1.99 -16.69 0.81
N MET A 144 2.40 -15.52 1.26
CA MET A 144 3.70 -14.93 0.97
C MET A 144 4.45 -14.75 2.29
N PRO A 145 5.48 -15.57 2.57
CA PRO A 145 6.31 -15.38 3.76
C PRO A 145 7.13 -14.10 3.64
N VAL A 146 7.67 -13.64 4.77
CA VAL A 146 8.61 -12.52 4.77
C VAL A 146 9.95 -12.95 4.20
N CYS A 147 10.43 -12.22 3.19
CA CYS A 147 11.65 -12.59 2.49
C CYS A 147 12.91 -12.10 3.22
N GLY A 148 13.92 -12.98 3.26
CA GLY A 148 15.20 -12.74 3.91
C GLY A 148 16.14 -11.88 3.07
N GLY A 149 15.85 -10.58 2.94
CA GLY A 149 16.74 -9.62 2.28
C GLY A 149 16.81 -9.73 0.74
N GLY A 150 17.48 -8.76 0.12
CA GLY A 150 17.48 -8.58 -1.34
C GLY A 150 18.26 -9.67 -2.08
N GLY A 151 17.54 -10.57 -2.73
CA GLY A 151 18.10 -11.60 -3.61
C GLY A 151 17.65 -13.03 -3.33
N ASP A 152 16.84 -13.25 -2.28
CA ASP A 152 16.27 -14.57 -2.01
C ASP A 152 15.13 -14.89 -2.99
N GLU A 153 15.47 -15.52 -4.11
CA GLU A 153 14.52 -16.01 -5.11
C GLU A 153 13.66 -17.18 -4.60
N SER A 154 13.99 -17.77 -3.44
CA SER A 154 13.18 -18.83 -2.83
C SER A 154 11.92 -18.31 -2.13
N CYS A 155 11.85 -16.99 -1.91
CA CYS A 155 10.72 -16.35 -1.27
C CYS A 155 9.72 -15.78 -2.31
N ASP A 156 8.66 -16.54 -2.55
CA ASP A 156 7.60 -16.28 -3.53
C ASP A 156 6.24 -16.74 -2.99
N TRP A 157 5.16 -16.50 -3.75
CA TRP A 157 3.83 -16.96 -3.38
C TRP A 157 3.75 -18.50 -3.37
N SER A 158 3.15 -19.03 -2.31
CA SER A 158 2.63 -20.39 -2.27
C SER A 158 1.11 -20.35 -2.40
N GLU A 159 0.55 -21.18 -3.26
CA GLU A 159 -0.88 -21.18 -3.58
C GLU A 159 -1.51 -22.56 -3.40
N GLN A 160 -2.67 -22.58 -2.75
CA GLN A 160 -3.49 -23.76 -2.59
C GLN A 160 -4.88 -23.53 -3.21
N GLN A 161 -5.11 -24.18 -4.35
CA GLN A 161 -6.41 -24.19 -5.01
C GLN A 161 -7.44 -24.96 -4.20
N ASP A 162 -8.70 -24.52 -4.29
CA ASP A 162 -9.85 -25.11 -3.59
C ASP A 162 -9.72 -25.17 -2.06
N ALA A 163 -8.85 -24.35 -1.46
CA ALA A 163 -8.68 -24.23 -0.02
C ALA A 163 -9.92 -23.70 0.71
N LEU A 164 -10.73 -22.87 0.03
CA LEU A 164 -11.97 -22.33 0.59
C LEU A 164 -13.15 -23.25 0.28
N ALA A 165 -14.11 -23.38 1.20
CA ALA A 165 -15.31 -24.22 1.00
C ALA A 165 -16.34 -23.61 0.03
N ALA A 166 -16.25 -22.29 -0.21
CA ALA A 166 -17.17 -21.54 -1.07
C ALA A 166 -16.41 -20.43 -1.80
N ASN A 167 -17.02 -19.91 -2.87
CA ASN A 167 -16.44 -18.84 -3.68
C ASN A 167 -16.29 -17.55 -2.85
N ARG A 168 -15.13 -16.91 -2.97
CA ARG A 168 -14.75 -15.67 -2.32
C ARG A 168 -14.00 -14.77 -3.28
#